data_AF-A0A174GJP5-F1
#
_entry.id   AF-A0A174GJP5-F1
#
_cell.length_a   1.000
_cell.length_b   1.000
_cell.length_c   1.000
_cell.angle_alpha   90.00
_cell.angle_beta   90.00
_cell.angle_gamma   90.00
#
_symmetry.space_group_name_H-M   'P 1'
#
loop_
_entity.id
_entity.type
_entity.pdbx_description
1 polymer ?
#
loop_
_entity_poly.entity_id
_entity_poly.type
_entity_poly.pdbx_seq_one_letter_code
_entity_poly.pdbx_strand_id
1 'polypeptide(L)'
;MKKGKAFEIIVKRIFIRIGFSEVYSDGLYVYNGTAGQMIQGLGNSHNADVLLEPLVQTPFYSQTRLLIECKDYKDKVGLNIVRGILGLREDINHFEIVDNNILQERRKQNRKVINNCPHARYTYQVAIASTSGFSTYAQEFAATHRISLIEFNKMPFWNKLMNLIGEKGDADIEEEELKKNVDKISSHMAVAITNMGQLLFLYCQSGMVDFPADEYDILWRNKNEPWTLRCGDKEYSFQLPEYIIESWINYSENEIEMKKKVIENKSTFFSNMIVYYCCDQKPVIKMISIDFEKLKEAKKKLNEIANGNDK
;
A
#
# COMPACT_ATOMS: atom_id res chain seq x y z
N MET A 1 -14.79 -17.99 -11.35
CA MET A 1 -14.44 -16.58 -11.70
C MET A 1 -13.06 -16.50 -12.36
N LYS A 2 -12.74 -15.42 -13.10
CA LYS A 2 -11.42 -15.20 -13.72
C LYS A 2 -10.35 -14.81 -12.68
N LYS A 3 -9.08 -15.17 -12.97
CA LYS A 3 -7.89 -14.91 -12.14
C LYS A 3 -7.71 -13.43 -11.74
N GLY A 4 -7.81 -12.51 -12.70
CA GLY A 4 -7.71 -11.07 -12.41
C GLY A 4 -8.75 -10.58 -11.39
N LYS A 5 -10.01 -11.02 -11.54
CA LYS A 5 -11.08 -10.66 -10.61
C LYS A 5 -10.87 -11.23 -9.22
N ALA A 6 -10.33 -12.45 -9.13
CA ALA A 6 -9.94 -13.05 -7.86
C ALA A 6 -8.84 -12.23 -7.16
N PHE A 7 -7.85 -11.72 -7.92
CA PHE A 7 -6.79 -10.87 -7.37
C PHE A 7 -7.33 -9.54 -6.82
N GLU A 8 -8.26 -8.88 -7.51
CA GLU A 8 -8.97 -7.70 -7.00
C GLU A 8 -9.67 -7.99 -5.66
N ILE A 9 -10.39 -9.12 -5.58
CA ILE A 9 -11.09 -9.55 -4.36
C ILE A 9 -10.10 -9.75 -3.22
N ILE A 10 -8.95 -10.38 -3.47
CA ILE A 10 -7.91 -10.60 -2.46
C ILE A 10 -7.42 -9.28 -1.89
N VAL A 11 -6.99 -8.37 -2.75
CA VAL A 11 -6.43 -7.07 -2.34
C VAL A 11 -7.48 -6.30 -1.54
N LYS A 12 -8.71 -6.20 -2.06
CA LYS A 12 -9.83 -5.53 -1.38
C LYS A 12 -10.12 -6.12 0.01
N ARG A 13 -10.17 -7.46 0.11
CA ARG A 13 -10.47 -8.17 1.36
C ARG A 13 -9.40 -7.96 2.44
N ILE A 14 -8.13 -7.89 2.06
CA ILE A 14 -7.04 -7.59 3.00
C ILE A 14 -7.28 -6.23 3.67
N PHE A 15 -7.58 -5.19 2.88
CA PHE A 15 -7.83 -3.86 3.40
C PHE A 15 -9.13 -3.76 4.22
N ILE A 16 -10.21 -4.40 3.77
CA ILE A 16 -11.47 -4.43 4.54
C ILE A 16 -11.24 -5.05 5.92
N ARG A 17 -10.45 -6.13 5.99
CA ARG A 17 -10.20 -6.82 7.27
C ARG A 17 -9.52 -5.92 8.29
N ILE A 18 -8.60 -5.05 7.86
CA ILE A 18 -7.84 -4.14 8.74
C ILE A 18 -8.58 -2.82 9.02
N GLY A 19 -9.80 -2.65 8.52
CA GLY A 19 -10.68 -1.52 8.86
C GLY A 19 -10.94 -0.50 7.76
N PHE A 20 -10.50 -0.74 6.52
CA PHE A 20 -10.91 0.11 5.41
C PHE A 20 -12.37 -0.19 5.03
N SER A 21 -13.07 0.83 4.56
CA SER A 21 -14.47 0.70 4.12
C SER A 21 -14.55 0.71 2.60
N GLU A 22 -15.47 -0.07 2.04
CA GLU A 22 -15.76 -0.03 0.61
C GLU A 22 -16.49 1.27 0.26
N VAL A 23 -16.05 1.90 -0.84
CA VAL A 23 -16.78 3.03 -1.40
C VAL A 23 -17.93 2.50 -2.24
N TYR A 24 -19.16 2.78 -1.84
CA TYR A 24 -20.34 2.44 -2.61
C TYR A 24 -20.60 3.44 -3.73
N SER A 25 -21.20 2.96 -4.82
CA SER A 25 -21.64 3.81 -5.92
C SER A 25 -22.74 4.76 -5.47
N ASP A 26 -22.56 6.05 -5.76
CA ASP A 26 -23.57 7.09 -5.60
C ASP A 26 -24.44 7.27 -6.86
N GLY A 27 -24.11 6.55 -7.93
CA GLY A 27 -24.85 6.56 -9.19
C GLY A 27 -24.47 7.70 -10.14
N LEU A 28 -23.53 8.56 -9.76
CA LEU A 28 -23.12 9.72 -10.57
C LEU A 28 -21.60 9.86 -10.66
N TYR A 29 -20.94 10.09 -9.53
CA TYR A 29 -19.48 10.27 -9.46
C TYR A 29 -18.78 8.93 -9.35
N VAL A 30 -19.33 8.05 -8.53
CA VAL A 30 -18.96 6.63 -8.47
C VAL A 30 -20.19 5.84 -8.88
N TYR A 31 -20.11 5.09 -9.96
CA TYR A 31 -21.29 4.42 -10.54
C TYR A 31 -20.94 3.03 -11.05
N ASN A 32 -21.94 2.18 -11.23
CA ASN A 32 -21.74 0.85 -11.79
C ASN A 32 -21.89 0.93 -13.32
N GLY A 33 -20.77 0.80 -14.04
CA GLY A 33 -20.73 0.70 -15.48
C GLY A 33 -20.64 -0.76 -15.95
N THR A 34 -20.52 -0.97 -17.25
CA THR A 34 -20.37 -2.30 -17.86
C THR A 34 -19.08 -3.00 -17.43
N ALA A 35 -18.02 -2.25 -17.15
CA ALA A 35 -16.71 -2.75 -16.74
C ALA A 35 -16.58 -2.98 -15.22
N GLY A 36 -17.60 -2.63 -14.43
CA GLY A 36 -17.56 -2.67 -12.97
C GLY A 36 -17.83 -1.30 -12.34
N GLN A 37 -17.23 -1.07 -11.18
CA GLN A 37 -17.32 0.23 -10.51
C GLN A 37 -16.48 1.25 -11.28
N MET A 38 -17.07 2.40 -11.60
CA MET A 38 -16.47 3.47 -12.36
C MET A 38 -16.35 4.73 -11.50
N ILE A 39 -15.36 5.56 -11.78
CA ILE A 39 -15.14 6.87 -11.18
C ILE A 39 -15.01 7.94 -12.27
N GLN A 40 -15.65 9.09 -12.06
CA GLN A 40 -15.51 10.24 -12.98
C GLN A 40 -14.14 10.91 -12.81
N GLY A 41 -13.48 11.17 -13.94
CA GLY A 41 -12.27 12.00 -14.05
C GLY A 41 -12.50 13.23 -14.92
N LEU A 42 -11.56 14.17 -14.89
CA LEU A 42 -11.61 15.41 -15.69
C LEU A 42 -11.67 15.14 -17.19
N GLY A 43 -10.88 14.20 -17.68
CA GLY A 43 -10.83 13.81 -19.08
C GLY A 43 -11.79 12.68 -19.45
N ASN A 44 -11.90 11.65 -18.61
CA ASN A 44 -12.79 10.52 -18.85
C ASN A 44 -13.16 9.78 -17.55
N SER A 45 -14.18 8.94 -17.60
CA SER A 45 -14.47 7.97 -16.54
C SER A 45 -13.45 6.82 -16.56
N HIS A 46 -13.07 6.33 -15.38
CA HIS A 46 -12.11 5.24 -15.21
C HIS A 46 -12.72 4.06 -14.47
N ASN A 47 -12.28 2.84 -14.79
CA ASN A 47 -12.62 1.67 -13.99
C ASN A 47 -11.87 1.73 -12.66
N ALA A 48 -12.55 1.35 -11.58
CA ALA A 48 -11.98 1.25 -10.25
C ALA A 48 -11.98 -0.22 -9.81
N ASP A 49 -10.83 -0.87 -9.97
CA ASP A 49 -10.63 -2.26 -9.55
C ASP A 49 -10.92 -2.46 -8.06
N VAL A 50 -10.32 -1.60 -7.21
CA VAL A 50 -10.56 -1.57 -5.77
C VAL A 50 -10.58 -0.12 -5.28
N LEU A 51 -11.71 0.32 -4.73
CA LEU A 51 -11.89 1.67 -4.18
C LEU A 51 -12.33 1.63 -2.72
N LEU A 52 -11.52 2.25 -1.86
CA LEU A 52 -11.63 2.12 -0.41
C LEU A 52 -11.47 3.45 0.31
N GLU A 53 -12.01 3.54 1.52
CA GLU A 53 -11.80 4.64 2.47
C GLU A 53 -10.99 4.14 3.67
N PRO A 54 -9.90 4.83 4.08
CA PRO A 54 -9.17 4.51 5.29
C PRO A 54 -10.01 4.80 6.54
N LEU A 55 -9.71 4.09 7.63
CA LEU A 55 -10.40 4.20 8.92
C LEU A 55 -10.34 5.62 9.50
N VAL A 56 -9.22 6.31 9.31
CA VAL A 56 -8.97 7.65 9.83
C VAL A 56 -8.83 8.63 8.69
N GLN A 57 -9.49 9.77 8.84
CA GLN A 57 -9.52 10.87 7.89
C GLN A 57 -8.80 12.07 8.50
N THR A 58 -7.99 12.76 7.70
CA THR A 58 -7.27 13.96 8.17
C THR A 58 -8.25 15.12 8.35
N PRO A 59 -8.37 15.71 9.56
CA PRO A 59 -9.23 16.88 9.77
C PRO A 59 -8.82 18.05 8.87
N PHE A 60 -9.78 18.90 8.51
CA PHE A 60 -9.59 20.10 7.68
C PHE A 60 -9.15 19.86 6.22
N TYR A 61 -9.06 18.60 5.78
CA TYR A 61 -8.86 18.22 4.38
C TYR A 61 -10.09 17.49 3.83
N SER A 62 -10.17 17.37 2.50
CA SER A 62 -11.11 16.45 1.86
C SER A 62 -10.83 15.01 2.31
N GLN A 63 -11.90 14.22 2.43
CA GLN A 63 -11.78 12.81 2.80
C GLN A 63 -10.90 12.09 1.77
N THR A 64 -9.99 11.27 2.25
CA THR A 64 -9.09 10.48 1.41
C THR A 64 -9.78 9.19 0.99
N ARG A 65 -9.64 8.84 -0.29
CA ARG A 65 -9.98 7.53 -0.86
C ARG A 65 -8.72 6.89 -1.44
N LEU A 66 -8.62 5.58 -1.34
CA LEU A 66 -7.55 4.78 -1.91
C LEU A 66 -8.09 4.01 -3.11
N LEU A 67 -7.58 4.32 -4.29
CA LEU A 67 -7.83 3.60 -5.53
C LEU A 67 -6.65 2.67 -5.81
N ILE A 68 -6.89 1.37 -5.93
CA ILE A 68 -5.85 0.38 -6.18
C ILE A 68 -6.10 -0.29 -7.52
N GLU A 69 -5.19 -0.10 -8.47
CA GLU A 69 -5.21 -0.80 -9.75
C GLU A 69 -4.55 -2.17 -9.60
N CYS A 70 -5.22 -3.23 -10.04
CA CYS A 70 -4.76 -4.61 -9.90
C CYS A 70 -4.26 -5.15 -11.24
N LYS A 71 -2.98 -5.54 -11.31
CA LYS A 71 -2.35 -6.11 -12.51
C LYS A 71 -1.97 -7.58 -12.28
N ASP A 72 -2.71 -8.46 -12.95
CA ASP A 72 -2.40 -9.89 -13.06
C ASP A 72 -1.66 -10.18 -14.37
N TYR A 73 -0.38 -9.84 -14.40
CA TYR A 73 0.51 -10.09 -15.55
C TYR A 73 1.44 -11.27 -15.28
N LYS A 74 1.94 -11.87 -16.38
CA LYS A 74 3.05 -12.84 -16.31
C LYS A 74 4.38 -12.13 -16.06
N ASP A 75 4.58 -11.01 -16.74
CA ASP A 75 5.79 -10.19 -16.64
C ASP A 75 5.64 -9.07 -15.60
N LYS A 76 6.77 -8.57 -15.09
CA LYS A 76 6.82 -7.43 -14.16
C LYS A 76 6.10 -6.21 -14.74
N VAL A 77 5.36 -5.48 -13.91
CA VAL A 77 4.71 -4.22 -14.30
C VAL A 77 5.76 -3.17 -14.64
N GLY A 78 5.62 -2.58 -15.82
CA GLY A 78 6.56 -1.61 -16.38
C GLY A 78 6.22 -0.14 -16.06
N LEU A 79 7.15 0.74 -16.43
CA LEU A 79 7.09 2.19 -16.19
C LEU A 79 5.87 2.87 -16.85
N ASN A 80 5.44 2.39 -18.01
CA ASN A 80 4.28 2.92 -18.74
C ASN A 80 2.99 2.84 -17.90
N ILE A 81 2.80 1.74 -17.17
CA ILE A 81 1.63 1.54 -16.31
C ILE A 81 1.67 2.51 -15.14
N VAL A 82 2.81 2.63 -14.45
CA VAL A 82 2.95 3.54 -13.30
C VAL A 82 2.75 5.01 -13.70
N ARG A 83 3.24 5.41 -14.89
CA ARG A 83 2.98 6.74 -15.46
C ARG A 83 1.49 6.96 -15.76
N GLY A 84 0.81 5.94 -16.30
CA GLY A 84 -0.63 5.98 -16.51
C GLY A 84 -1.39 6.20 -15.20
N ILE A 85 -0.98 5.53 -14.13
CA ILE A 85 -1.59 5.66 -12.79
C ILE A 85 -1.35 7.04 -12.17
N LEU A 86 -0.19 7.65 -12.41
CA LEU A 86 0.01 9.05 -12.05
C LEU A 86 -0.99 9.96 -12.78
N GLY A 87 -1.13 9.78 -14.09
CA GLY A 87 -2.12 10.53 -14.90
C GLY A 87 -3.55 10.33 -14.40
N LEU A 88 -3.93 9.09 -14.07
CA LEU A 88 -5.21 8.76 -13.45
C LEU A 88 -5.44 9.53 -12.14
N ARG A 89 -4.43 9.54 -11.25
CA ARG A 89 -4.51 10.28 -9.98
C ARG A 89 -4.78 11.77 -10.22
N GLU A 90 -4.08 12.37 -11.18
CA GLU A 90 -4.28 13.78 -11.49
C GLU A 90 -5.67 14.01 -12.12
N ASP A 91 -6.12 13.13 -13.00
CA ASP A 91 -7.41 13.25 -13.69
C ASP A 91 -8.60 13.21 -12.74
N ILE A 92 -8.61 12.27 -11.78
CA ILE A 92 -9.70 12.12 -10.79
C ILE A 92 -9.67 13.21 -9.71
N ASN A 93 -8.48 13.67 -9.29
CA ASN A 93 -8.37 14.71 -8.26
C ASN A 93 -8.68 16.11 -8.78
N HIS A 94 -8.49 16.36 -10.09
CA HIS A 94 -8.83 17.63 -10.73
C HIS A 94 -10.22 17.66 -11.34
N PHE A 95 -11.03 16.61 -11.14
CA PHE A 95 -12.41 16.59 -11.60
C PHE A 95 -13.25 17.61 -10.82
N GLU A 96 -13.69 18.66 -11.52
CA GLU A 96 -14.67 19.63 -11.00
C GLU A 96 -15.80 19.81 -12.02
N ILE A 97 -17.05 19.65 -11.57
CA ILE A 97 -18.21 19.92 -12.41
C ILE A 97 -18.42 21.44 -12.48
N VAL A 98 -18.02 22.03 -13.60
CA VAL A 98 -18.23 23.44 -13.90
C VAL A 98 -18.93 23.55 -15.26
N ASP A 99 -20.22 23.88 -15.25
CA ASP A 99 -20.97 24.14 -16.48
C ASP A 99 -21.14 25.65 -16.74
N ASN A 100 -21.66 25.98 -17.92
CA ASN A 100 -21.90 27.37 -18.31
C ASN A 100 -22.88 28.08 -17.35
N ASN A 101 -23.85 27.36 -16.79
CA ASN A 101 -24.82 27.93 -15.87
C ASN A 101 -24.13 28.35 -14.56
N ILE A 102 -23.30 27.48 -13.99
CA ILE A 102 -22.46 27.74 -12.81
C ILE A 102 -21.56 28.96 -13.06
N LEU A 103 -20.92 29.05 -14.23
CA LEU A 103 -20.06 30.18 -14.58
C LEU A 103 -20.83 31.51 -14.71
N GLN A 104 -22.02 31.50 -15.32
CA GLN A 104 -22.85 32.71 -15.46
C GLN A 104 -23.42 33.17 -14.12
N GLU A 105 -23.85 32.25 -13.24
CA GLU A 105 -24.31 32.59 -11.89
C GLU A 105 -23.19 33.21 -11.04
N ARG A 106 -21.95 32.70 -11.15
CA ARG A 106 -20.78 33.27 -10.43
C ARG A 106 -20.52 34.75 -10.76
N ARG A 107 -20.93 35.22 -11.94
CA ARG A 107 -20.77 36.63 -12.37
C ARG A 107 -21.78 37.59 -11.75
N LYS A 108 -22.92 37.09 -11.25
CA LYS A 108 -24.00 37.94 -10.72
C LYS A 108 -23.62 38.48 -9.34
N GLN A 109 -23.83 39.78 -9.12
CA GLN A 109 -23.55 40.45 -7.83
C GLN A 109 -24.53 40.03 -6.72
N ASN A 110 -25.80 39.82 -7.06
CA ASN A 110 -26.84 39.34 -6.13
C ASN A 110 -26.95 37.81 -6.21
N ARG A 111 -25.97 37.12 -5.63
CA ARG A 111 -25.94 35.65 -5.60
C ARG A 111 -27.13 35.13 -4.78
N LYS A 112 -27.96 34.27 -5.37
CA LYS A 112 -28.57 33.21 -4.56
C LYS A 112 -27.42 32.25 -4.26
N VAL A 113 -27.30 31.79 -3.01
CA VAL A 113 -26.30 30.78 -2.63
C VAL A 113 -26.42 29.66 -3.66
N ILE A 114 -25.40 29.52 -4.52
CA ILE A 114 -25.35 28.42 -5.47
C ILE A 114 -25.29 27.20 -4.55
N ASN A 115 -26.33 26.38 -4.57
CA ASN A 115 -26.18 24.99 -4.16
C ASN A 115 -25.14 24.43 -5.12
N ASN A 116 -23.86 24.56 -4.77
CA ASN A 116 -22.81 23.76 -5.36
C ASN A 116 -23.38 22.34 -5.39
N CYS A 117 -23.23 21.63 -6.52
CA CYS A 117 -23.63 20.24 -6.58
C CYS A 117 -23.14 19.58 -5.28
N PRO A 118 -24.03 19.11 -4.38
CA PRO A 118 -23.68 18.78 -3.01
C PRO A 118 -22.96 17.44 -3.00
N HIS A 119 -21.80 17.39 -3.63
CA HIS A 119 -20.92 16.27 -3.67
C HIS A 119 -19.77 16.51 -2.73
N ALA A 120 -19.55 15.56 -1.85
CA ALA A 120 -18.38 15.55 -1.00
C ALA A 120 -17.13 15.48 -1.88
N ARG A 121 -16.19 16.40 -1.68
CA ARG A 121 -14.89 16.32 -2.37
C ARG A 121 -14.02 15.29 -1.66
N TYR A 122 -13.41 14.44 -2.47
CA TYR A 122 -12.45 13.44 -2.00
C TYR A 122 -11.08 13.70 -2.61
N THR A 123 -10.04 13.36 -1.86
CA THR A 123 -8.68 13.27 -2.38
C THR A 123 -8.35 11.80 -2.61
N TYR A 124 -8.03 11.45 -3.84
CA TYR A 124 -7.69 10.09 -4.22
C TYR A 124 -6.18 9.88 -4.15
N GLN A 125 -5.77 8.93 -3.32
CA GLN A 125 -4.46 8.30 -3.39
C GLN A 125 -4.56 7.07 -4.29
N VAL A 126 -3.49 6.80 -5.03
CA VAL A 126 -3.43 5.64 -5.94
C VAL A 126 -2.35 4.66 -5.50
N ALA A 127 -2.64 3.38 -5.67
CA ALA A 127 -1.70 2.28 -5.50
C ALA A 127 -1.82 1.29 -6.66
N ILE A 128 -0.80 0.47 -6.85
CA ILE A 128 -0.79 -0.58 -7.86
C ILE A 128 -0.49 -1.89 -7.17
N ALA A 129 -1.35 -2.89 -7.34
CA ALA A 129 -1.10 -4.26 -6.91
C ALA A 129 -0.67 -5.11 -8.11
N SER A 130 0.37 -5.93 -7.92
CA SER A 130 0.90 -6.80 -8.98
C SER A 130 1.16 -8.21 -8.48
N THR A 131 0.78 -9.21 -9.26
CA THR A 131 1.11 -10.62 -9.01
C THR A 131 2.55 -10.98 -9.38
N SER A 132 3.14 -10.26 -10.35
CA SER A 132 4.47 -10.51 -10.92
C SER A 132 5.54 -9.54 -10.42
N GLY A 133 5.16 -8.56 -9.59
CA GLY A 133 6.03 -7.48 -9.12
C GLY A 133 6.23 -6.37 -10.15
N PHE A 134 7.29 -5.58 -9.96
CA PHE A 134 7.55 -4.33 -10.69
C PHE A 134 8.99 -4.25 -11.21
N SER A 135 9.22 -3.62 -12.36
CA SER A 135 10.59 -3.33 -12.83
C SER A 135 11.26 -2.24 -11.99
N THR A 136 12.59 -2.21 -11.90
CA THR A 136 13.34 -1.22 -11.11
C THR A 136 12.94 0.21 -11.46
N TYR A 137 12.88 0.56 -12.76
CA TYR A 137 12.44 1.88 -13.21
C TYR A 137 11.01 2.23 -12.80
N ALA A 138 10.10 1.24 -12.78
CA ALA A 138 8.73 1.45 -12.32
C ALA A 138 8.70 1.76 -10.82
N GLN A 139 9.53 1.08 -10.04
CA GLN A 139 9.62 1.30 -8.59
C GLN A 139 10.24 2.65 -8.23
N GLU A 140 11.32 3.06 -8.90
CA GLU A 140 11.95 4.39 -8.71
C GLU A 140 10.97 5.53 -9.03
N PHE A 141 10.22 5.40 -10.13
CA PHE A 141 9.20 6.38 -10.51
C PHE A 141 8.06 6.42 -9.49
N ALA A 142 7.57 5.26 -9.05
CA ALA A 142 6.51 5.17 -8.04
C ALA A 142 6.93 5.83 -6.72
N ALA A 143 8.16 5.60 -6.27
CA ALA A 143 8.73 6.19 -5.08
C ALA A 143 8.75 7.73 -5.15
N THR A 144 9.23 8.27 -6.28
CA THR A 144 9.30 9.72 -6.53
C THR A 144 7.91 10.38 -6.47
N HIS A 145 6.89 9.71 -6.98
CA HIS A 145 5.52 10.23 -7.05
C HIS A 145 4.62 9.79 -5.89
N ARG A 146 5.16 9.10 -4.88
CA ARG A 146 4.43 8.54 -3.73
C ARG A 146 3.27 7.63 -4.13
N ILE A 147 3.49 6.78 -5.14
CA ILE A 147 2.56 5.74 -5.56
C ILE A 147 2.94 4.47 -4.82
N SER A 148 2.01 3.91 -4.04
CA SER A 148 2.28 2.68 -3.30
C SER A 148 2.25 1.46 -4.23
N LEU A 149 3.27 0.62 -4.14
CA LEU A 149 3.39 -0.63 -4.89
C LEU A 149 3.11 -1.80 -3.95
N ILE A 150 2.15 -2.63 -4.34
CA ILE A 150 1.66 -3.76 -3.55
C ILE A 150 2.10 -5.03 -4.25
N GLU A 151 3.02 -5.75 -3.62
CA GLU A 151 3.51 -7.05 -4.06
C GLU A 151 3.64 -7.96 -2.85
N PHE A 152 3.33 -9.24 -3.06
CA PHE A 152 3.31 -10.24 -2.00
C PHE A 152 4.21 -11.43 -2.32
N ASN A 153 4.97 -11.41 -3.41
CA ASN A 153 5.68 -12.58 -3.92
C ASN A 153 6.77 -13.14 -2.98
N LYS A 154 7.25 -12.36 -2.00
CA LYS A 154 8.17 -12.83 -0.95
C LYS A 154 7.47 -13.19 0.36
N MET A 155 6.14 -13.06 0.43
CA MET A 155 5.37 -13.30 1.65
C MET A 155 5.14 -14.80 1.88
N PRO A 156 5.17 -15.29 3.13
CA PRO A 156 5.01 -16.71 3.44
C PRO A 156 3.70 -17.33 2.92
N PHE A 157 2.63 -16.55 2.85
CA PHE A 157 1.32 -17.01 2.40
C PHE A 157 1.16 -17.04 0.87
N TRP A 158 2.09 -16.46 0.12
CA TRP A 158 1.89 -16.16 -1.31
C TRP A 158 1.70 -17.39 -2.17
N ASN A 159 2.55 -18.40 -2.02
CA ASN A 159 2.44 -19.63 -2.82
C ASN A 159 1.11 -20.34 -2.57
N LYS A 160 0.64 -20.36 -1.32
CA LYS A 160 -0.67 -20.90 -0.97
C LYS A 160 -1.79 -20.10 -1.65
N LEU A 161 -1.68 -18.77 -1.64
CA LEU A 161 -2.64 -17.89 -2.28
C LEU A 161 -2.67 -18.11 -3.80
N MET A 162 -1.52 -18.18 -4.47
CA MET A 162 -1.44 -18.41 -5.91
C MET A 162 -1.99 -19.78 -6.33
N ASN A 163 -1.77 -20.81 -5.50
CA ASN A 163 -2.37 -22.12 -5.72
C ASN A 163 -3.91 -22.09 -5.66
N LEU A 164 -4.50 -21.25 -4.80
CA LEU A 164 -5.96 -21.09 -4.70
C LEU A 164 -6.56 -20.41 -5.94
N ILE A 165 -5.83 -19.47 -6.55
CA ILE A 165 -6.29 -18.77 -7.76
C ILE A 165 -5.98 -19.60 -9.03
N GLY A 166 -5.17 -20.65 -8.89
CA GLY A 166 -4.78 -21.54 -9.99
C GLY A 166 -3.72 -20.92 -10.91
N GLU A 167 -2.58 -21.60 -11.07
CA GLU A 167 -1.59 -21.22 -12.08
C GLU A 167 -2.09 -21.43 -13.52
N LYS A 168 -3.17 -22.20 -13.70
CA LYS A 168 -3.71 -22.64 -15.00
C LYS A 168 -5.22 -22.36 -15.14
N GLY A 169 -5.54 -21.14 -15.59
CA GLY A 169 -6.44 -20.85 -16.71
C GLY A 169 -7.93 -21.19 -16.68
N ASP A 170 -8.36 -22.36 -16.19
CA ASP A 170 -9.69 -22.92 -16.59
C ASP A 170 -10.55 -23.47 -15.44
N ALA A 171 -10.06 -23.50 -14.19
CA ALA A 171 -10.89 -23.88 -13.06
C ALA A 171 -11.72 -22.68 -12.59
N ASP A 172 -13.04 -22.85 -12.49
CA ASP A 172 -13.90 -21.82 -11.92
C ASP A 172 -13.56 -21.63 -10.44
N ILE A 173 -12.89 -20.52 -10.12
CA ILE A 173 -12.60 -20.16 -8.73
C ILE A 173 -13.93 -19.84 -8.03
N GLU A 174 -14.24 -20.57 -6.96
CA GLU A 174 -15.40 -20.31 -6.11
C GLU A 174 -15.16 -19.07 -5.24
N GLU A 175 -16.04 -18.07 -5.39
CA GLU A 175 -15.89 -16.78 -4.73
C GLU A 175 -15.91 -16.88 -3.20
N GLU A 176 -16.84 -17.66 -2.66
CA GLU A 176 -17.01 -17.81 -1.21
C GLU A 176 -15.85 -18.59 -0.57
N GLU A 177 -15.29 -19.58 -1.27
CA GLU A 177 -14.09 -20.28 -0.81
C GLU A 177 -12.87 -19.36 -0.82
N LEU A 178 -12.68 -18.58 -1.89
CA LEU A 178 -11.60 -17.60 -1.98
C LEU A 178 -11.69 -16.59 -0.83
N LYS A 179 -12.86 -15.98 -0.65
CA LYS A 179 -13.19 -15.05 0.43
C LYS A 179 -12.81 -15.62 1.81
N LYS A 180 -13.24 -16.83 2.12
CA LYS A 180 -12.94 -17.50 3.40
C LYS A 180 -11.44 -17.73 3.60
N ASN A 181 -10.71 -18.10 2.55
CA ASN A 181 -9.26 -18.30 2.63
C ASN A 181 -8.51 -16.98 2.80
N VAL A 182 -8.93 -15.93 2.10
CA VAL A 182 -8.35 -14.59 2.23
C VAL A 182 -8.60 -14.03 3.63
N ASP A 183 -9.80 -14.21 4.18
CA ASP A 183 -10.13 -13.74 5.54
C ASP A 183 -9.23 -14.40 6.62
N LYS A 184 -8.84 -15.67 6.41
CA LYS A 184 -7.88 -16.36 7.28
C LYS A 184 -6.47 -15.81 7.13
N ILE A 185 -6.04 -15.46 5.92
CA ILE A 185 -4.71 -14.86 5.70
C ILE A 185 -4.69 -13.44 6.27
N SER A 186 -5.71 -12.65 5.98
CA SER A 186 -5.80 -11.25 6.40
C SER A 186 -5.99 -11.08 7.90
N SER A 187 -6.47 -12.10 8.63
CA SER A 187 -6.48 -12.08 10.09
C SER A 187 -5.08 -12.03 10.72
N HIS A 188 -4.05 -12.35 9.94
CA HIS A 188 -2.65 -12.29 10.33
C HIS A 188 -1.96 -11.02 9.80
N MET A 189 -2.69 -10.14 9.11
CA MET A 189 -2.12 -9.00 8.40
C MET A 189 -2.37 -7.66 9.10
N ALA A 190 -1.41 -6.77 8.92
CA ALA A 190 -1.54 -5.34 9.18
C ALA A 190 -1.00 -4.55 7.98
N VAL A 191 -1.40 -3.30 7.85
CA VAL A 191 -0.81 -2.34 6.91
C VAL A 191 -0.14 -1.23 7.69
N ALA A 192 1.16 -1.06 7.49
CA ALA A 192 1.92 0.08 7.97
C ALA A 192 1.99 1.16 6.88
N ILE A 193 1.92 2.43 7.28
CA ILE A 193 2.26 3.57 6.45
C ILE A 193 3.56 4.16 7.01
N THR A 194 4.62 4.18 6.19
CA THR A 194 5.90 4.77 6.58
C THR A 194 5.84 6.29 6.59
N ASN A 195 6.84 6.93 7.18
CA ASN A 195 7.01 8.38 7.11
C ASN A 195 7.14 8.93 5.67
N MET A 196 7.51 8.08 4.70
CA MET A 196 7.55 8.43 3.28
C MET A 196 6.17 8.30 2.59
N GLY A 197 5.14 7.86 3.31
CA GLY A 197 3.80 7.63 2.79
C GLY A 197 3.66 6.34 1.99
N GLN A 198 4.62 5.41 2.10
CA GLN A 198 4.55 4.11 1.44
C GLN A 198 3.78 3.11 2.30
N LEU A 199 2.90 2.33 1.67
CA LEU A 199 2.22 1.22 2.30
C LEU A 199 3.15 0.00 2.40
N LEU A 200 3.19 -0.62 3.57
CA LEU A 200 3.88 -1.88 3.83
C LEU A 200 2.89 -2.88 4.41
N PHE A 201 2.89 -4.09 3.88
CA PHE A 201 2.08 -5.17 4.41
C PHE A 201 2.90 -6.00 5.39
N LEU A 202 2.39 -6.11 6.60
CA LEU A 202 3.00 -6.85 7.70
C LEU A 202 2.19 -8.13 7.91
N TYR A 203 2.86 -9.28 7.94
CA TYR A 203 2.25 -10.58 8.20
C TYR A 203 2.79 -11.17 9.50
N CYS A 204 1.92 -11.30 10.51
CA CYS A 204 2.27 -11.86 11.81
C CYS A 204 2.44 -13.37 11.71
N GLN A 205 3.62 -13.87 12.08
CA GLN A 205 3.89 -15.31 12.06
C GLN A 205 3.17 -16.07 13.19
N SER A 206 2.90 -15.37 14.30
CA SER A 206 2.31 -15.96 15.52
C SER A 206 0.77 -16.07 15.50
N GLY A 207 0.11 -15.61 14.44
CA GLY A 207 -1.35 -15.64 14.36
C GLY A 207 -1.99 -14.29 14.64
N MET A 208 -2.13 -13.99 15.93
CA MET A 208 -2.82 -12.80 16.41
C MET A 208 -1.96 -11.55 16.20
N VAL A 209 -2.53 -10.58 15.50
CA VAL A 209 -1.95 -9.25 15.30
C VAL A 209 -2.29 -8.38 16.50
N ASP A 210 -1.28 -8.12 17.31
CA ASP A 210 -1.31 -7.11 18.34
C ASP A 210 0.09 -6.44 18.32
N PHE A 211 0.16 -5.12 18.45
CA PHE A 211 1.44 -4.40 18.48
C PHE A 211 1.72 -4.05 19.95
N PRO A 212 2.31 -4.98 20.73
CA PRO A 212 2.32 -4.90 22.20
C PRO A 212 3.23 -3.80 22.73
N ALA A 213 4.25 -3.41 21.96
CA ALA A 213 5.17 -2.32 22.29
C ALA A 213 4.94 -1.11 21.38
N ASP A 214 5.39 0.06 21.83
CA ASP A 214 5.41 1.28 21.01
C ASP A 214 6.66 1.36 20.12
N GLU A 215 7.68 0.57 20.48
CA GLU A 215 8.94 0.48 19.75
C GLU A 215 9.04 -0.85 18.98
N TYR A 216 9.78 -0.84 17.87
CA TYR A 216 10.07 -2.03 17.08
C TYR A 216 11.51 -2.07 16.57
N ASP A 217 11.94 -3.29 16.26
CA ASP A 217 13.20 -3.58 15.58
C ASP A 217 12.95 -4.10 14.18
N ILE A 218 13.83 -3.77 13.24
CA ILE A 218 13.82 -4.35 11.90
C ILE A 218 15.05 -5.22 11.71
N LEU A 219 14.83 -6.47 11.34
CA LEU A 219 15.84 -7.46 11.02
C LEU A 219 15.81 -7.77 9.53
N TRP A 220 17.01 -7.94 8.96
CA TRP A 220 17.21 -8.32 7.58
C TRP A 220 18.25 -9.44 7.53
N ARG A 221 17.95 -10.50 6.77
CA ARG A 221 18.84 -11.65 6.58
C ARG A 221 19.52 -11.60 5.22
N ASN A 222 18.75 -11.59 4.14
CA ASN A 222 19.26 -11.54 2.76
C ASN A 222 18.20 -10.97 1.80
N LYS A 223 18.59 -10.75 0.53
CA LYS A 223 17.74 -10.12 -0.50
C LYS A 223 16.51 -10.95 -0.94
N ASN A 224 16.55 -12.27 -0.74
CA ASN A 224 15.54 -13.20 -1.22
C ASN A 224 14.48 -13.49 -0.14
N GLU A 225 14.81 -13.26 1.12
CA GLU A 225 13.89 -13.43 2.25
C GLU A 225 13.11 -12.15 2.58
N PRO A 226 11.90 -12.28 3.12
CA PRO A 226 11.17 -11.14 3.66
C PRO A 226 11.94 -10.52 4.85
N TRP A 227 11.76 -9.22 5.02
CA TRP A 227 12.22 -8.51 6.19
C TRP A 227 11.37 -8.88 7.40
N THR A 228 11.93 -8.74 8.60
CA THR A 228 11.21 -9.05 9.84
C THR A 228 11.15 -7.80 10.72
N LEU A 229 9.94 -7.38 11.11
CA LEU A 229 9.70 -6.37 12.13
C LEU A 229 9.35 -7.09 13.43
N ARG A 230 10.08 -6.79 14.51
CA ARG A 230 9.83 -7.33 15.85
C ARG A 230 9.29 -6.24 16.75
N CYS A 231 8.11 -6.46 17.32
CA CYS A 231 7.45 -5.54 18.23
C CYS A 231 7.03 -6.32 19.49
N GLY A 232 7.73 -6.11 20.60
CA GLY A 232 7.62 -6.97 21.78
C GLY A 232 7.95 -8.44 21.48
N ASP A 233 7.01 -9.34 21.76
CA ASP A 233 7.08 -10.78 21.49
C ASP A 233 6.56 -11.18 20.09
N LYS A 234 6.10 -10.20 19.29
CA LYS A 234 5.54 -10.44 17.96
C LYS A 234 6.56 -10.21 16.85
N GLU A 235 6.50 -11.08 15.85
CA GLU A 235 7.30 -10.98 14.63
C GLU A 235 6.40 -10.88 13.39
N TYR A 236 6.72 -9.90 12.56
CA TYR A 236 5.99 -9.55 11.35
C TYR A 236 6.90 -9.64 10.14
N SER A 237 6.57 -10.53 9.19
CA SER A 237 7.25 -10.56 7.90
C SER A 237 6.71 -9.45 7.00
N PHE A 238 7.58 -8.81 6.22
CA PHE A 238 7.18 -7.84 5.21
C PHE A 238 8.14 -7.83 4.03
N GLN A 239 7.65 -7.31 2.91
CA GLN A 239 8.44 -7.15 1.69
C GLN A 239 8.74 -5.67 1.47
N LEU A 240 9.98 -5.39 1.06
CA LEU A 240 10.37 -4.09 0.53
C LEU A 240 10.50 -4.16 -0.99
N PRO A 241 10.18 -3.05 -1.69
CA PRO A 241 10.51 -2.90 -3.10
C PRO A 241 11.99 -3.17 -3.37
N GLU A 242 12.25 -3.87 -4.47
CA GLU A 242 13.60 -4.25 -4.92
C GLU A 242 14.53 -3.05 -5.05
N TYR A 243 14.07 -1.90 -5.55
CA TYR A 243 14.91 -0.70 -5.68
C TYR A 243 15.39 -0.15 -4.32
N ILE A 244 14.62 -0.30 -3.24
CA ILE A 244 15.06 0.10 -1.90
C ILE A 244 16.21 -0.80 -1.48
N ILE A 245 16.05 -2.12 -1.68
CA ILE A 245 17.08 -3.11 -1.40
C ILE A 245 18.34 -2.81 -2.23
N GLU A 246 18.20 -2.61 -3.54
CA GLU A 246 19.30 -2.31 -4.47
C GLU A 246 20.01 -1.00 -4.11
N SER A 247 19.28 0.07 -3.81
CA SER A 247 19.88 1.36 -3.42
C SER A 247 20.68 1.27 -2.12
N TRP A 248 20.35 0.34 -1.23
CA TRP A 248 21.05 0.16 0.05
C TRP A 248 22.24 -0.80 -0.06
N ILE A 249 22.17 -1.77 -0.98
CA ILE A 249 23.07 -2.94 -1.03
C ILE A 249 24.01 -2.94 -2.24
N ASN A 250 23.65 -2.36 -3.37
CA ASN A 250 24.47 -2.47 -4.59
C ASN A 250 25.65 -1.49 -4.63
N TYR A 251 25.66 -0.46 -3.78
CA TYR A 251 26.73 0.56 -3.75
C TYR A 251 27.81 0.32 -2.69
N SER A 252 27.78 -0.80 -1.99
CA SER A 252 28.72 -1.11 -0.91
C SER A 252 29.82 -2.05 -1.37
N GLU A 253 31.06 -1.68 -1.08
CA GLU A 253 32.25 -2.40 -1.51
C GLU A 253 32.52 -3.64 -0.64
N ASN A 254 31.99 -3.68 0.59
CA ASN A 254 32.13 -4.80 1.51
C ASN A 254 30.92 -4.97 2.45
N GLU A 255 30.85 -6.12 3.14
CA GLU A 255 29.74 -6.50 4.04
C GLU A 255 29.55 -5.52 5.22
N ILE A 256 30.63 -4.87 5.68
CA ILE A 256 30.57 -3.89 6.76
C ILE A 256 29.89 -2.61 6.27
N GLU A 257 30.24 -2.13 5.08
CA GLU A 257 29.63 -0.97 4.45
C GLU A 257 28.15 -1.21 4.11
N MET A 258 27.80 -2.42 3.65
CA MET A 258 26.41 -2.86 3.49
C MET A 258 25.63 -2.68 4.79
N LYS A 259 26.15 -3.22 5.89
CA LYS A 259 25.51 -3.14 7.21
C LYS A 259 25.40 -1.70 7.69
N LYS A 260 26.38 -0.82 7.40
CA LYS A 260 26.35 0.61 7.75
C LYS A 260 25.21 1.32 7.00
N LYS A 261 25.13 1.17 5.68
CA LYS A 261 24.07 1.77 4.84
C LYS A 261 22.68 1.31 5.27
N VAL A 262 22.52 0.01 5.57
CA VAL A 262 21.25 -0.53 6.07
C VAL A 262 20.84 0.10 7.40
N ILE A 263 21.78 0.29 8.35
CA ILE A 263 21.48 0.95 9.63
C ILE A 263 21.06 2.40 9.44
N GLU A 264 21.77 3.16 8.59
CA GLU A 264 21.46 4.58 8.34
C GLU A 264 20.12 4.76 7.63
N ASN A 265 19.84 3.94 6.63
CA ASN A 265 18.58 4.02 5.92
C ASN A 265 17.38 3.54 6.76
N LYS A 266 17.60 2.63 7.72
CA LYS A 266 16.56 2.26 8.70
C LYS A 266 16.08 3.46 9.51
N SER A 267 16.98 4.31 10.02
CA SER A 267 16.57 5.51 10.77
C SER A 267 15.73 6.46 9.93
N THR A 268 16.04 6.61 8.64
CA THR A 268 15.34 7.56 7.78
C THR A 268 14.00 7.02 7.29
N PHE A 269 13.96 5.79 6.78
CA PHE A 269 12.78 5.23 6.12
C PHE A 269 11.79 4.56 7.07
N PHE A 270 12.27 4.09 8.22
CA PHE A 270 11.47 3.39 9.22
C PHE A 270 11.50 4.08 10.58
N SER A 271 11.64 5.40 10.65
CA SER A 271 11.62 6.12 11.94
C SER A 271 10.32 5.90 12.70
N ASN A 272 9.19 6.12 12.01
CA ASN A 272 7.85 5.98 12.55
C ASN A 272 6.95 5.33 11.49
N MET A 273 6.01 4.53 11.97
CA MET A 273 4.94 3.96 11.15
C MET A 273 3.59 4.16 11.84
N ILE A 274 2.56 4.39 11.04
CA ILE A 274 1.16 4.25 11.47
C ILE A 274 0.69 2.88 11.00
N VAL A 275 0.35 2.00 11.93
CA VAL A 275 -0.13 0.64 11.65
C VAL A 275 -1.64 0.55 11.78
N TYR A 276 -2.27 -0.02 10.76
CA TYR A 276 -3.68 -0.39 10.70
C TYR A 276 -3.80 -1.91 10.80
N TYR A 277 -4.58 -2.38 11.76
CA TYR A 277 -4.75 -3.80 12.01
C TYR A 277 -6.10 -4.10 12.65
N CYS A 278 -6.45 -5.38 12.74
CA CYS A 278 -7.66 -5.83 13.42
C CYS A 278 -7.27 -6.55 14.71
N CYS A 279 -7.73 -6.04 15.85
CA CYS A 279 -7.57 -6.67 17.17
C CYS A 279 -8.97 -6.97 17.72
N ASP A 280 -9.24 -8.21 18.11
CA ASP A 280 -10.53 -8.65 18.62
C ASP A 280 -11.73 -8.23 17.75
N GLN A 281 -11.58 -8.39 16.43
CA GLN A 281 -12.55 -8.02 15.40
C GLN A 281 -12.82 -6.51 15.27
N LYS A 282 -12.07 -5.66 15.99
CA LYS A 282 -12.17 -4.21 15.89
C LYS A 282 -10.97 -3.66 15.12
N PRO A 283 -11.19 -2.74 14.17
CA PRO A 283 -10.09 -2.07 13.51
C PRO A 283 -9.39 -1.13 14.50
N VAL A 284 -8.07 -1.18 14.52
CA VAL A 284 -7.20 -0.41 15.41
C VAL A 284 -6.14 0.30 14.58
N ILE A 285 -5.83 1.52 14.99
CA ILE A 285 -4.73 2.32 14.49
C ILE A 285 -3.75 2.58 15.63
N LYS A 286 -2.45 2.38 15.39
CA LYS A 286 -1.40 2.65 16.37
C LYS A 286 -0.20 3.30 15.69
N MET A 287 0.46 4.23 16.36
CA MET A 287 1.78 4.71 15.95
C MET A 287 2.85 3.86 16.63
N ILE A 288 3.82 3.38 15.87
CA ILE A 288 4.99 2.68 16.38
C ILE A 288 6.27 3.33 15.84
N SER A 289 7.35 3.26 16.61
CA SER A 289 8.62 3.91 16.31
C SER A 289 9.76 2.89 16.31
N ILE A 290 10.81 3.14 15.54
CA ILE A 290 12.01 2.30 15.63
C ILE A 290 12.69 2.47 16.99
N ASP A 291 13.19 1.39 17.57
CA ASP A 291 14.01 1.43 18.79
C ASP A 291 15.35 2.11 18.48
N PHE A 292 15.44 3.40 18.83
CA PHE A 292 16.61 4.22 18.56
C PHE A 292 17.84 3.80 19.37
N GLU A 293 17.65 3.25 20.57
CA GLU A 293 18.77 2.81 21.40
C GLU A 293 19.40 1.54 20.84
N LYS A 294 18.59 0.55 20.40
CA LYS A 294 19.14 -0.62 19.70
C LYS A 294 19.76 -0.27 18.35
N LEU A 295 19.20 0.69 17.62
CA LEU A 295 19.80 1.17 16.38
C LEU A 295 21.18 1.80 16.63
N LYS A 296 21.30 2.58 17.70
CA LYS A 296 22.56 3.20 18.15
C LYS A 296 23.58 2.16 18.64
N GLU A 297 23.14 1.15 19.38
CA GLU A 297 23.99 0.03 19.81
C GLU A 297 24.52 -0.77 18.60
N ALA A 298 23.65 -1.05 17.62
CA ALA A 298 24.05 -1.72 16.38
C ALA A 298 25.09 -0.90 15.60
N LYS A 299 24.90 0.43 15.52
CA LYS A 299 25.88 1.34 14.90
C LYS A 299 27.22 1.32 15.63
N LYS A 300 27.21 1.29 16.96
CA LYS A 300 28.42 1.22 17.80
C LYS A 300 29.18 -0.10 17.58
N LYS A 301 28.50 -1.24 17.69
CA LYS A 301 29.10 -2.58 17.46
C LYS A 301 29.73 -2.68 16.07
N LEU A 302 29.07 -2.15 15.06
CA LEU A 302 29.57 -2.18 13.69
C LEU A 302 30.83 -1.30 13.51
N ASN A 303 30.89 -0.15 14.17
CA ASN A 303 32.08 0.70 14.17
C ASN A 303 33.27 0.06 14.91
N GLU A 304 33.02 -0.65 16.01
CA GLU A 304 34.05 -1.42 16.73
C GLU A 304 34.63 -2.54 15.86
N ILE A 305 33.79 -3.27 15.12
CA ILE A 305 34.23 -4.31 14.18
C ILE A 305 35.04 -3.70 13.03
N ALA A 306 34.58 -2.57 12.46
CA ALA A 306 35.29 -1.90 11.39
C ALA A 306 36.70 -1.46 11.83
N ASN A 307 36.83 -0.88 13.03
CA ASN A 307 38.09 -0.40 13.57
C ASN A 307 39.01 -1.54 14.08
N GLY A 308 38.45 -2.71 14.38
CA GLY A 308 39.19 -3.90 14.80
C GLY A 308 39.84 -4.68 13.65
N ASN A 309 39.33 -4.53 12.43
CA ASN A 309 39.88 -5.16 11.22
C ASN A 309 41.04 -4.37 10.57
N ASP A 310 41.34 -3.16 11.06
CA ASP A 310 42.46 -2.31 10.62
C ASP A 310 43.73 -2.49 11.50
N LYS A 311 43.78 -3.52 12.37
CA LYS A 311 44.95 -3.90 13.17
C LYS A 311 45.44 -5.30 12.82
#